data_AF-A0A496MS46-F1
#
_entry.id   AF-A0A496MS46-F1
#
_cell.length_a   1.000
_cell.length_b   1.000
_cell.length_c   1.000
_cell.angle_alpha   90.00
_cell.angle_beta   90.00
_cell.angle_gamma   90.00
#
_symmetry.space_group_name_H-M   'P 1'
#
loop_
_entity.id
_entity.type
_entity.pdbx_description
1 polymer ?
#
loop_
_entity_poly.entity_id
_entity_poly.type
_entity_poly.pdbx_seq_one_letter_code
_entity_poly.pdbx_strand_id
1 'polypeptide(L)'
;MHSEFPNYYHVLSKSFKKTLLNRLTSADLPVTGTLIDDANNWFLSRSAEFAQRALIDAFHAWRETTGYPDNAESSTAYDDFNQLLLDPNQRTTLVNDRFPKLGQLQERVFSYSVDAVVEAIERFYEDRPHLAMLNVKADDTIVSLGFHGEETHNHGRTAIVVTTDSAVVVYKPRSGMGEIAIDMVCRHLGAAPFSLVAPTIDIGDYCWQLFISPPATGVVDVPAYMRAAGTLLAACHILGTTDLHVDNICCSSAGLPTIIDGETALQFRLPAGLNLDATDVLASGMLPTVLSRSEFWRHFSGLNFFPHEKTATCVKHAVTDSGTDAVAFLRVSYQHPRPPIVADLQNIDPAQAMGILIESFEKARVQAALSPTLAAYVRDMERVLRWRQV
;
A
#
# COMPACT_ATOMS: atom_id res chain seq x y z
N MET A 1 -0.65 -3.24 -17.51
CA MET A 1 -1.50 -4.39 -17.15
C MET A 1 -1.91 -5.10 -18.43
N HIS A 2 -1.64 -6.40 -18.54
CA HIS A 2 -2.28 -7.23 -19.56
C HIS A 2 -3.69 -7.54 -19.05
N SER A 3 -4.71 -7.16 -19.80
CA SER A 3 -6.09 -7.47 -19.45
C SER A 3 -6.60 -8.55 -20.40
N GLU A 4 -7.30 -9.55 -19.87
CA GLU A 4 -7.85 -10.65 -20.66
C GLU A 4 -8.96 -10.25 -21.61
N PHE A 5 -9.54 -9.06 -21.52
CA PHE A 5 -10.61 -8.63 -22.44
C PHE A 5 -10.39 -7.18 -22.87
N PRO A 6 -9.32 -6.88 -23.62
CA PRO A 6 -8.87 -5.51 -23.89
C PRO A 6 -9.95 -4.58 -24.41
N ASN A 7 -10.90 -5.08 -25.22
CA ASN A 7 -11.98 -4.25 -25.77
C ASN A 7 -13.01 -3.81 -24.71
N TYR A 8 -13.28 -4.65 -23.71
CA TYR A 8 -14.12 -4.27 -22.56
C TYR A 8 -13.50 -3.08 -21.81
N TYR A 9 -12.20 -3.19 -21.50
CA TYR A 9 -11.47 -2.16 -20.76
C TYR A 9 -11.13 -0.93 -21.61
N HIS A 10 -11.04 -1.07 -22.94
CA HIS A 10 -10.85 0.07 -23.84
C HIS A 10 -11.98 1.09 -23.70
N VAL A 11 -13.22 0.63 -23.63
CA VAL A 11 -14.40 1.50 -23.47
C VAL A 11 -14.43 2.18 -22.11
N LEU A 12 -14.10 1.44 -21.05
CA LEU A 12 -13.99 1.98 -19.69
C LEU A 12 -12.88 3.03 -19.60
N SER A 13 -11.71 2.72 -20.17
CA SER A 13 -10.54 3.60 -20.24
C SER A 13 -10.86 4.93 -20.92
N LYS A 14 -11.47 4.88 -22.10
CA LYS A 14 -11.88 6.09 -22.84
C LYS A 14 -12.82 6.98 -22.03
N SER A 15 -13.80 6.36 -21.35
CA SER A 15 -14.77 7.08 -20.52
C SER A 15 -14.13 7.68 -19.27
N PHE A 16 -13.23 6.93 -18.63
CA PHE A 16 -12.52 7.35 -17.42
C PHE A 16 -11.60 8.55 -17.72
N LYS A 17 -10.73 8.43 -18.72
CA LYS A 17 -9.82 9.51 -19.13
C LYS A 17 -10.57 10.79 -19.48
N LYS A 18 -11.67 10.67 -20.26
CA LYS A 18 -12.51 11.82 -20.61
C LYS A 18 -13.12 12.49 -19.37
N THR A 19 -13.65 11.68 -18.45
CA THR A 19 -14.31 12.20 -17.25
C THR A 19 -13.31 12.88 -16.31
N LEU A 20 -12.17 12.24 -16.07
CA LEU A 20 -11.11 12.79 -15.23
C LEU A 20 -10.54 14.08 -15.83
N LEU A 21 -10.22 14.09 -17.12
CA LEU A 21 -9.73 15.29 -17.81
C LEU A 21 -10.72 16.44 -17.70
N ASN A 22 -12.01 16.19 -17.93
CA ASN A 22 -13.06 17.20 -17.81
C ASN A 22 -13.17 17.75 -16.39
N ARG A 23 -13.10 16.89 -15.35
CA ARG A 23 -13.17 17.32 -13.95
C ARG A 23 -11.99 18.22 -13.59
N LEU A 24 -10.78 17.80 -13.93
CA LEU A 24 -9.56 18.56 -13.59
C LEU A 24 -9.49 19.90 -14.34
N THR A 25 -9.83 19.90 -15.63
CA THR A 25 -9.85 21.15 -16.43
C THR A 25 -10.95 22.11 -15.99
N SER A 26 -12.11 21.61 -15.56
CA SER A 26 -13.19 22.47 -15.03
C SER A 26 -12.85 23.11 -13.68
N ALA A 27 -11.88 22.55 -12.95
CA ALA A 27 -11.37 23.06 -11.68
C ALA A 27 -10.10 23.93 -11.85
N ASP A 28 -9.73 24.28 -13.09
CA ASP A 28 -8.52 25.04 -13.42
C ASP A 28 -7.21 24.41 -12.89
N LEU A 29 -7.18 23.07 -12.73
CA LEU A 29 -6.01 22.35 -12.24
C LEU A 29 -5.05 22.02 -13.40
N PRO A 30 -3.72 22.10 -13.20
CA PRO A 30 -2.76 21.64 -14.19
C PRO A 30 -2.89 20.13 -14.45
N VAL A 31 -2.90 19.73 -15.73
CA VAL A 31 -3.04 18.33 -16.17
C VAL A 31 -1.94 17.98 -17.16
N THR A 32 -1.31 16.83 -16.95
CA THR A 32 -0.40 16.20 -17.91
C THR A 32 -1.03 14.91 -18.48
N GLY A 33 -0.59 14.50 -19.67
CA GLY A 33 -1.01 13.22 -20.26
C GLY A 33 -0.64 12.04 -19.37
N THR A 34 0.57 12.07 -18.78
CA THR A 34 1.09 11.05 -17.87
C THR A 34 0.18 10.87 -16.65
N LEU A 35 -0.23 11.97 -15.99
CA LEU A 35 -1.13 11.90 -14.83
C LEU A 35 -2.45 11.18 -15.17
N ILE A 36 -3.05 11.51 -16.32
CA ILE A 36 -4.30 10.87 -16.76
C ILE A 36 -4.09 9.38 -17.04
N ASP A 37 -2.96 9.03 -17.66
CA ASP A 37 -2.61 7.65 -17.97
C ASP A 37 -2.35 6.83 -16.69
N ASP A 38 -1.64 7.39 -15.71
CA ASP A 38 -1.38 6.76 -14.41
C ASP A 38 -2.68 6.47 -13.65
N ALA A 39 -3.54 7.47 -13.52
CA ALA A 39 -4.84 7.32 -12.87
C ALA A 39 -5.74 6.30 -13.60
N ASN A 40 -5.71 6.31 -14.94
CA ASN A 40 -6.44 5.34 -15.74
C ASN A 40 -5.91 3.92 -15.56
N ASN A 41 -4.59 3.74 -15.54
CA ASN A 41 -3.98 2.43 -15.32
C ASN A 41 -4.34 1.86 -13.95
N TRP A 42 -4.36 2.71 -12.91
CA TRP A 42 -4.83 2.32 -11.58
C TRP A 42 -6.31 1.91 -11.58
N PHE A 43 -7.18 2.72 -12.18
CA PHE A 43 -8.61 2.39 -12.32
C PHE A 43 -8.83 1.05 -13.05
N LEU A 44 -8.16 0.84 -14.19
CA LEU A 44 -8.27 -0.40 -14.95
C LEU A 44 -7.77 -1.60 -14.14
N SER A 45 -6.74 -1.41 -13.31
CA SER A 45 -6.26 -2.45 -12.40
C SER A 45 -7.33 -2.92 -11.44
N ARG A 46 -7.99 -1.97 -10.78
CA ARG A 46 -9.09 -2.26 -9.85
C ARG A 46 -10.27 -2.92 -10.56
N SER A 47 -10.60 -2.45 -11.77
CA SER A 47 -11.67 -3.02 -12.59
C SER A 47 -11.38 -4.47 -12.95
N ALA A 48 -10.14 -4.78 -13.35
CA ALA A 48 -9.74 -6.14 -13.70
C ALA A 48 -9.85 -7.12 -12.53
N GLU A 49 -9.43 -6.70 -11.34
CA GLU A 49 -9.42 -7.55 -10.13
C GLU A 49 -10.78 -8.21 -9.84
N PHE A 50 -11.88 -7.44 -9.90
CA PHE A 50 -13.21 -7.99 -9.62
C PHE A 50 -13.95 -8.48 -10.87
N ALA A 51 -13.63 -7.98 -12.07
CA ALA A 51 -14.39 -8.29 -13.28
C ALA A 51 -13.87 -9.53 -14.02
N GLN A 52 -12.58 -9.87 -13.89
CA GLN A 52 -11.92 -10.89 -14.72
C GLN A 52 -12.64 -12.25 -14.68
N ARG A 53 -13.02 -12.73 -13.50
CA ARG A 53 -13.71 -14.03 -13.35
C ARG A 53 -15.09 -14.03 -14.01
N ALA A 54 -15.82 -12.92 -13.91
CA ALA A 54 -17.13 -12.79 -14.53
C ALA A 54 -17.03 -12.70 -16.06
N LEU A 55 -16.00 -12.02 -16.58
CA LEU A 55 -15.77 -11.94 -18.02
C LEU A 55 -15.36 -13.29 -18.62
N ILE A 56 -14.53 -14.08 -17.92
CA ILE A 56 -14.18 -15.45 -18.33
C ILE A 56 -15.43 -16.34 -18.36
N ASP A 57 -16.29 -16.27 -17.34
CA ASP A 57 -17.56 -17.03 -17.35
C ASP A 57 -18.51 -16.57 -18.46
N ALA A 58 -18.63 -15.26 -18.70
CA ALA A 58 -19.42 -14.72 -19.81
C ALA A 58 -18.90 -15.21 -21.17
N PHE A 59 -17.58 -15.24 -21.34
CA PHE A 59 -16.93 -15.75 -22.53
C PHE A 59 -17.28 -17.22 -22.76
N HIS A 60 -17.09 -18.09 -21.77
CA HIS A 60 -17.39 -19.51 -21.93
C HIS A 60 -18.87 -19.79 -22.16
N ALA A 61 -19.76 -19.07 -21.46
CA ALA A 61 -21.20 -19.19 -21.69
C ALA A 61 -21.55 -18.82 -23.14
N TRP A 62 -21.02 -17.73 -23.67
CA TRP A 62 -21.22 -17.35 -25.06
C TRP A 62 -20.61 -18.37 -26.03
N ARG A 63 -19.34 -18.78 -25.82
CA ARG A 63 -18.58 -19.74 -26.63
C ARG A 63 -19.34 -21.05 -26.81
N GLU A 64 -19.88 -21.58 -25.71
CA GLU A 64 -20.68 -22.81 -25.69
C GLU A 64 -21.96 -22.66 -26.50
N THR A 65 -22.69 -21.54 -26.38
CA THR A 65 -23.91 -21.31 -27.17
C THR A 65 -23.66 -21.14 -28.67
N THR A 66 -22.49 -20.68 -29.07
CA THR A 66 -22.09 -20.52 -30.48
C THR A 66 -21.43 -21.77 -31.07
N GLY A 67 -21.13 -22.78 -30.24
CA GLY A 67 -20.54 -24.05 -30.68
C GLY A 67 -19.03 -24.00 -30.94
N TYR A 68 -18.33 -23.01 -30.40
CA TYR A 68 -16.86 -22.96 -30.47
C TYR A 68 -16.26 -23.99 -29.49
N PRO A 69 -15.21 -24.74 -29.89
CA PRO A 69 -14.57 -25.71 -29.02
C PRO A 69 -13.73 -25.04 -27.93
N ASP A 70 -13.48 -25.78 -26.84
CA ASP A 70 -12.49 -25.42 -25.84
C ASP A 70 -11.08 -25.77 -26.36
N ASN A 71 -10.27 -24.77 -26.72
CA ASN A 71 -8.99 -25.00 -27.38
C ASN A 71 -7.92 -23.96 -26.99
N ALA A 72 -6.90 -24.39 -26.24
CA ALA A 72 -5.78 -23.55 -25.83
C ALA A 72 -4.83 -23.16 -26.99
N GLU A 73 -4.97 -23.78 -28.18
CA GLU A 73 -4.17 -23.49 -29.36
C GLU A 73 -4.87 -22.53 -30.34
N SER A 74 -6.08 -22.07 -30.03
CA SER A 74 -6.87 -21.14 -30.86
C SER A 74 -7.25 -19.89 -30.07
N SER A 75 -7.40 -18.76 -30.75
CA SER A 75 -7.95 -17.51 -30.18
C SER A 75 -9.23 -17.05 -30.90
N THR A 76 -9.78 -17.86 -31.81
CA THR A 76 -10.85 -17.42 -32.72
C THR A 76 -12.11 -17.00 -31.97
N ALA A 77 -12.58 -17.85 -31.04
CA ALA A 77 -13.75 -17.53 -30.23
C ALA A 77 -13.45 -16.37 -29.28
N TYR A 78 -12.27 -16.38 -28.67
CA TYR A 78 -11.80 -15.33 -27.77
C TYR A 78 -11.79 -13.96 -28.46
N ASP A 79 -11.23 -13.88 -29.67
CA ASP A 79 -11.12 -12.66 -30.47
C ASP A 79 -12.51 -12.15 -30.89
N ASP A 80 -13.38 -13.04 -31.38
CA ASP A 80 -14.77 -12.73 -31.73
C ASP A 80 -15.54 -12.18 -30.52
N PHE A 81 -15.44 -12.83 -29.37
CA PHE A 81 -16.06 -12.35 -28.13
C PHE A 81 -15.54 -10.96 -27.75
N ASN A 82 -14.23 -10.75 -27.79
CA ASN A 82 -13.63 -9.44 -27.53
C ASN A 82 -14.17 -8.37 -28.49
N GLN A 83 -14.34 -8.67 -29.77
CA GLN A 83 -14.93 -7.72 -30.72
C GLN A 83 -16.37 -7.36 -30.36
N LEU A 84 -17.18 -8.33 -29.95
CA LEU A 84 -18.55 -8.07 -29.48
C LEU A 84 -18.57 -7.11 -28.29
N LEU A 85 -17.58 -7.17 -27.39
CA LEU A 85 -17.50 -6.27 -26.24
C LEU A 85 -17.28 -4.79 -26.60
N LEU A 86 -17.04 -4.43 -27.87
CA LEU A 86 -17.04 -3.03 -28.32
C LEU A 86 -18.46 -2.42 -28.41
N ASP A 87 -19.49 -3.23 -28.66
CA ASP A 87 -20.87 -2.79 -28.75
C ASP A 87 -21.52 -2.72 -27.35
N PRO A 88 -22.10 -1.57 -26.93
CA PRO A 88 -22.79 -1.45 -25.65
C PRO A 88 -23.97 -2.42 -25.46
N ASN A 89 -24.70 -2.76 -26.52
CA ASN A 89 -25.80 -3.70 -26.44
C ASN A 89 -25.27 -5.11 -26.16
N GLN A 90 -24.22 -5.52 -26.87
CA GLN A 90 -23.56 -6.80 -26.66
C GLN A 90 -22.95 -6.91 -25.26
N ARG A 91 -22.25 -5.87 -24.77
CA ARG A 91 -21.77 -5.85 -23.37
C ARG A 91 -22.90 -6.01 -22.37
N THR A 92 -24.04 -5.39 -22.64
CA THR A 92 -25.21 -5.50 -21.75
C THR A 92 -25.73 -6.93 -21.74
N THR A 93 -26.02 -7.49 -22.91
CA THR A 93 -26.57 -8.84 -23.06
C THR A 93 -25.62 -9.95 -22.58
N LEU A 94 -24.33 -9.87 -22.94
CA LEU A 94 -23.36 -10.93 -22.67
C LEU A 94 -22.81 -10.87 -21.25
N VAL A 95 -22.68 -9.66 -20.66
CA VAL A 95 -22.00 -9.46 -19.38
C VAL A 95 -22.94 -8.89 -18.32
N ASN A 96 -23.55 -7.72 -18.54
CA ASN A 96 -24.29 -7.03 -17.47
C ASN A 96 -25.58 -7.76 -17.08
N ASP A 97 -26.33 -8.30 -18.03
CA ASP A 97 -27.57 -9.05 -17.76
C ASP A 97 -27.27 -10.36 -17.02
N ARG A 98 -26.12 -10.99 -17.33
CA ARG A 98 -25.62 -12.17 -16.63
C ARG A 98 -25.09 -11.84 -15.23
N PHE A 99 -24.46 -10.68 -15.07
CA PHE A 99 -23.88 -10.21 -13.81
C PHE A 99 -24.34 -8.78 -13.44
N PRO A 100 -25.60 -8.57 -13.03
CA PRO A 100 -26.10 -7.21 -12.78
C PRO A 100 -25.33 -6.45 -11.70
N LYS A 101 -24.81 -7.18 -10.69
CA LYS A 101 -23.97 -6.60 -9.64
C LYS A 101 -22.60 -6.14 -10.13
N LEU A 102 -22.08 -6.73 -11.21
CA LEU A 102 -20.81 -6.33 -11.81
C LEU A 102 -20.91 -4.91 -12.38
N GLY A 103 -21.98 -4.61 -13.11
CA GLY A 103 -22.24 -3.26 -13.64
C GLY A 103 -22.30 -2.21 -12.52
N GLN A 104 -23.05 -2.49 -11.45
CA GLN A 104 -23.14 -1.60 -10.28
C GLN A 104 -21.79 -1.39 -9.57
N LEU A 105 -20.99 -2.45 -9.45
CA LEU A 105 -19.65 -2.36 -8.86
C LEU A 105 -18.70 -1.55 -9.76
N GLN A 106 -18.79 -1.76 -11.09
CA GLN A 106 -17.99 -1.06 -12.08
C GLN A 106 -18.27 0.45 -12.08
N GLU A 107 -19.54 0.86 -12.03
CA GLU A 107 -19.94 2.26 -11.91
C GLU A 107 -19.44 2.90 -10.61
N ARG A 108 -19.53 2.17 -9.49
CA ARG A 108 -19.07 2.65 -8.19
C ARG A 108 -17.56 2.84 -8.17
N VAL A 109 -16.79 1.85 -8.62
CA VAL A 109 -15.33 1.91 -8.69
C VAL A 109 -14.88 3.01 -9.66
N PHE A 110 -15.62 3.22 -10.76
CA PHE A 110 -15.37 4.33 -11.66
C PHE A 110 -15.50 5.68 -10.95
N SER A 111 -16.65 5.96 -10.32
CA SER A 111 -16.88 7.24 -9.64
C SER A 111 -15.86 7.48 -8.53
N TYR A 112 -15.67 6.48 -7.67
CA TYR A 112 -14.74 6.55 -6.54
C TYR A 112 -13.29 6.75 -6.96
N SER A 113 -12.87 6.12 -8.07
CA SER A 113 -11.53 6.34 -8.61
C SER A 113 -11.35 7.76 -9.14
N VAL A 114 -12.35 8.31 -9.85
CA VAL A 114 -12.29 9.70 -10.31
C VAL A 114 -12.24 10.65 -9.12
N ASP A 115 -13.14 10.48 -8.15
CA ASP A 115 -13.24 11.39 -7.00
C ASP A 115 -11.97 11.36 -6.12
N ALA A 116 -11.39 10.17 -5.89
CA ALA A 116 -10.14 10.05 -5.12
C ALA A 116 -8.95 10.74 -5.81
N VAL A 117 -8.84 10.64 -7.14
CA VAL A 117 -7.75 11.29 -7.89
C VAL A 117 -7.95 12.81 -7.92
N VAL A 118 -9.17 13.28 -8.15
CA VAL A 118 -9.49 14.71 -8.12
C VAL A 118 -9.22 15.30 -6.74
N GLU A 119 -9.68 14.64 -5.67
CA GLU A 119 -9.44 15.05 -4.27
C GLU A 119 -7.94 15.23 -3.98
N ALA A 120 -7.11 14.25 -4.36
CA ALA A 120 -5.67 14.30 -4.11
C ALA A 120 -4.96 15.43 -4.88
N ILE A 121 -5.38 15.70 -6.12
CA ILE A 121 -4.81 16.76 -6.96
C ILE A 121 -5.25 18.14 -6.44
N GLU A 122 -6.52 18.31 -6.10
CA GLU A 122 -7.04 19.55 -5.50
C GLU A 122 -6.28 19.87 -4.21
N ARG A 123 -6.20 18.90 -3.29
CA ARG A 123 -5.45 19.04 -2.03
C ARG A 123 -3.97 19.32 -2.26
N PHE A 124 -3.34 18.70 -3.26
CA PHE A 124 -1.93 18.98 -3.58
C PHE A 124 -1.73 20.45 -3.90
N TYR A 125 -2.53 21.03 -4.80
CA TYR A 125 -2.34 22.43 -5.21
C TYR A 125 -2.77 23.42 -4.13
N GLU A 126 -3.76 23.09 -3.31
CA GLU A 126 -4.14 23.87 -2.13
C GLU A 126 -3.02 23.90 -1.08
N ASP A 127 -2.44 22.74 -0.76
CA ASP A 127 -1.46 22.60 0.31
C ASP A 127 -0.03 22.89 -0.13
N ARG A 128 0.27 22.89 -1.44
CA ARG A 128 1.62 23.07 -2.01
C ARG A 128 2.43 24.19 -1.34
N PRO A 129 1.89 25.38 -1.01
CA PRO A 129 2.63 26.44 -0.31
C PRO A 129 3.18 26.03 1.07
N HIS A 130 2.62 24.99 1.70
CA HIS A 130 2.97 24.49 3.03
C HIS A 130 3.86 23.23 3.00
N LEU A 131 4.13 22.66 1.81
CA LEU A 131 4.84 21.39 1.66
C LEU A 131 6.36 21.53 1.50
N ALA A 132 6.93 22.72 1.75
CA ALA A 132 8.36 23.00 1.60
C ALA A 132 9.26 22.07 2.44
N MET A 133 8.79 21.64 3.62
CA MET A 133 9.52 20.68 4.46
C MET A 133 9.66 19.29 3.80
N LEU A 134 8.78 18.96 2.86
CA LEU A 134 8.81 17.71 2.08
C LEU A 134 9.52 17.91 0.73
N ASN A 135 10.29 18.99 0.59
CA ASN A 135 11.03 19.41 -0.60
C ASN A 135 10.16 19.87 -1.78
N VAL A 136 8.84 20.04 -1.60
CA VAL A 136 7.95 20.57 -2.64
C VAL A 136 8.14 22.08 -2.76
N LYS A 137 8.36 22.57 -3.98
CA LYS A 137 8.48 24.00 -4.27
C LYS A 137 7.13 24.64 -4.55
N ALA A 138 7.07 25.96 -4.36
CA ALA A 138 5.85 26.73 -4.55
C ALA A 138 5.31 26.71 -6.01
N ASP A 139 6.18 26.46 -6.98
CA ASP A 139 5.87 26.40 -8.41
C ASP A 139 5.81 24.97 -8.97
N ASP A 140 6.03 23.94 -8.14
CA ASP A 140 6.04 22.54 -8.58
C ASP A 140 4.70 22.11 -9.19
N THR A 141 4.76 21.39 -10.31
CA THR A 141 3.60 20.75 -10.93
C THR A 141 3.65 19.24 -10.73
N ILE A 142 2.48 18.59 -10.78
CA ILE A 142 2.42 17.13 -10.74
C ILE A 142 2.87 16.57 -12.09
N VAL A 143 3.92 15.75 -12.07
CA VAL A 143 4.49 15.08 -13.24
C VAL A 143 3.82 13.72 -13.45
N SER A 144 3.67 12.94 -12.39
CA SER A 144 3.09 11.59 -12.44
C SER A 144 2.47 11.18 -11.10
N LEU A 145 1.63 10.16 -11.15
CA LEU A 145 0.99 9.55 -9.98
C LEU A 145 1.40 8.08 -9.86
N GLY A 146 1.73 7.66 -8.65
CA GLY A 146 1.90 6.27 -8.27
C GLY A 146 0.81 5.86 -7.28
N PHE A 147 0.31 4.64 -7.38
CA PHE A 147 -0.76 4.15 -6.51
C PHE A 147 -0.28 2.89 -5.80
N HIS A 148 -0.52 2.80 -4.49
CA HIS A 148 -0.19 1.59 -3.73
C HIS A 148 -1.34 0.57 -3.85
N GLY A 149 -1.32 -0.21 -4.93
CA GLY A 149 -2.11 -1.44 -5.09
C GLY A 149 -3.61 -1.35 -4.83
N GLU A 150 -4.17 -2.48 -4.37
CA GLU A 150 -5.60 -2.79 -4.23
C GLU A 150 -6.19 -2.31 -2.88
N GLU A 151 -5.35 -1.81 -1.98
CA GLU A 151 -5.77 -1.32 -0.67
C GLU A 151 -6.46 0.04 -0.80
N THR A 152 -7.78 -0.03 -0.77
CA THR A 152 -8.64 1.15 -0.82
C THR A 152 -9.56 1.18 0.39
N HIS A 153 -9.81 2.37 0.91
CA HIS A 153 -10.63 2.61 2.07
C HIS A 153 -11.72 3.62 1.73
N ASN A 154 -12.81 3.63 2.51
CA ASN A 154 -13.83 4.69 2.54
C ASN A 154 -14.09 5.36 1.19
N HIS A 155 -14.90 4.72 0.35
CA HIS A 155 -15.20 5.18 -1.02
C HIS A 155 -14.00 5.17 -1.96
N GLY A 156 -13.14 4.15 -1.85
CA GLY A 156 -12.11 3.87 -2.85
C GLY A 156 -10.87 4.76 -2.80
N ARG A 157 -10.70 5.55 -1.72
CA ARG A 157 -9.52 6.37 -1.44
C ARG A 157 -8.32 5.48 -1.10
N THR A 158 -7.13 5.90 -1.49
CA THR A 158 -5.87 5.16 -1.26
C THR A 158 -4.70 6.14 -1.09
N ALA A 159 -3.56 5.65 -0.63
CA ALA A 159 -2.34 6.42 -0.65
C ALA A 159 -1.85 6.63 -2.09
N ILE A 160 -1.51 7.87 -2.44
CA ILE A 160 -1.10 8.27 -3.79
C ILE A 160 0.29 8.90 -3.71
N VAL A 161 1.26 8.30 -4.38
CA VAL A 161 2.58 8.87 -4.60
C VAL A 161 2.46 9.96 -5.66
N VAL A 162 2.74 11.20 -5.30
CA VAL A 162 2.74 12.35 -6.20
C VAL A 162 4.18 12.69 -6.52
N THR A 163 4.58 12.48 -7.77
CA THR A 163 5.87 12.93 -8.28
C THR A 163 5.70 14.32 -8.87
N THR A 164 6.54 15.24 -8.42
CA THR A 164 6.58 16.62 -8.89
C THR A 164 7.90 16.89 -9.61
N ASP A 165 8.08 18.10 -10.11
CA ASP A 165 9.33 18.53 -10.74
C ASP A 165 10.55 18.43 -9.80
N SER A 166 10.34 18.56 -8.48
CA SER A 166 11.44 18.67 -7.52
C SER A 166 11.42 17.68 -6.35
N ALA A 167 10.29 17.04 -6.10
CA ALA A 167 10.09 16.11 -4.99
C ALA A 167 9.15 14.95 -5.33
N VAL A 168 9.23 13.90 -4.51
CA VAL A 168 8.25 12.81 -4.49
C VAL A 168 7.63 12.80 -3.10
N VAL A 169 6.31 12.96 -3.03
CA VAL A 169 5.55 12.95 -1.78
C VAL A 169 4.44 11.93 -1.85
N VAL A 170 3.90 11.54 -0.69
CA VAL A 170 2.80 10.60 -0.58
C VAL A 170 1.62 11.32 0.05
N TYR A 171 0.54 11.43 -0.71
CA TYR A 171 -0.78 11.80 -0.21
C TYR A 171 -1.37 10.60 0.51
N LYS A 172 -1.85 10.79 1.74
CA LYS A 172 -2.62 9.78 2.45
C LYS A 172 -3.95 10.37 2.90
N PRO A 173 -5.10 9.81 2.49
CA PRO A 173 -6.45 10.34 2.79
C PRO A 173 -6.90 9.97 4.22
N ARG A 174 -5.99 10.12 5.19
CA ARG A 174 -6.14 9.88 6.62
C ARG A 174 -5.12 10.72 7.38
N SER A 175 -5.39 11.00 8.66
CA SER A 175 -4.48 11.77 9.51
C SER A 175 -3.07 11.17 9.58
N GLY A 176 -2.04 12.02 9.64
CA GLY A 176 -0.64 11.70 9.87
C GLY A 176 -0.22 11.72 11.34
N MET A 177 -1.19 11.84 12.26
CA MET A 177 -0.91 11.92 13.70
C MET A 177 -0.23 10.67 14.26
N GLY A 178 -0.44 9.50 13.66
CA GLY A 178 0.24 8.26 14.04
C GLY A 178 1.74 8.34 13.83
N GLU A 179 2.16 8.75 12.64
CA GLU A 179 3.58 8.99 12.33
C GLU A 179 4.19 10.06 13.25
N ILE A 180 3.49 11.18 13.44
CA ILE A 180 3.97 12.29 14.27
C ILE A 180 4.12 11.85 15.73
N ALA A 181 3.19 11.04 16.26
CA ALA A 181 3.29 10.46 17.60
C ALA A 181 4.52 9.56 17.74
N ILE A 182 4.74 8.64 16.80
CA ILE A 182 5.87 7.71 16.82
C ILE A 182 7.20 8.46 16.71
N ASP A 183 7.32 9.41 15.78
CA ASP A 183 8.52 10.25 15.63
C ASP A 183 8.85 10.97 16.93
N MET A 184 7.84 11.52 17.57
CA MET A 184 8.00 12.31 18.78
C MET A 184 8.50 11.49 19.98
N VAL A 185 8.02 10.24 20.11
CA VAL A 185 8.57 9.30 21.08
C VAL A 185 10.00 8.89 20.71
N CYS A 186 10.28 8.60 19.44
CA CYS A 186 11.64 8.32 18.97
C CYS A 186 12.61 9.45 19.35
N ARG A 187 12.21 10.71 19.19
CA ARG A 187 13.00 11.88 19.60
C ARG A 187 13.24 11.95 21.10
N HIS A 188 12.23 11.65 21.93
CA HIS A 188 12.42 11.56 23.39
C HIS A 188 13.38 10.43 23.79
N LEU A 189 13.50 9.41 22.96
CA LEU A 189 14.46 8.31 23.11
C LEU A 189 15.84 8.63 22.51
N GLY A 190 16.04 9.83 21.97
CA GLY A 190 17.33 10.32 21.47
C GLY A 190 17.56 10.18 19.96
N ALA A 191 16.54 9.79 19.19
CA ALA A 191 16.62 9.81 17.73
C ALA A 191 16.56 11.26 17.19
N ALA A 192 17.13 11.48 16.00
CA ALA A 192 16.96 12.76 15.30
C ALA A 192 15.52 12.88 14.75
N PRO A 193 15.01 14.10 14.56
CA PRO A 193 13.68 14.30 13.96
C PRO A 193 13.55 13.59 12.62
N PHE A 194 12.51 12.80 12.48
CA PHE A 194 12.16 12.01 11.29
C PHE A 194 13.28 11.10 10.77
N SER A 195 14.20 10.67 11.64
CA SER A 195 15.24 9.71 11.24
C SER A 195 14.74 8.26 11.18
N LEU A 196 13.66 7.94 11.92
CA LEU A 196 13.07 6.60 12.04
C LEU A 196 11.60 6.54 11.59
N VAL A 197 11.03 7.68 11.20
CA VAL A 197 9.67 7.81 10.69
C VAL A 197 9.72 8.82 9.55
N ALA A 198 9.00 8.58 8.47
CA ALA A 198 9.01 9.48 7.32
C ALA A 198 8.47 10.88 7.70
N PRO A 199 9.13 11.97 7.25
CA PRO A 199 8.65 13.34 7.45
C PRO A 199 7.19 13.49 7.01
N THR A 200 6.33 13.91 7.93
CA THR A 200 4.88 13.93 7.74
C THR A 200 4.31 15.29 8.13
N ILE A 201 3.44 15.85 7.29
CA ILE A 201 2.63 17.05 7.52
C ILE A 201 1.17 16.59 7.61
N ASP A 202 0.58 16.69 8.80
CA ASP A 202 -0.84 16.43 9.02
C ASP A 202 -1.68 17.69 8.75
N ILE A 203 -2.76 17.54 7.98
CA ILE A 203 -3.72 18.60 7.64
C ILE A 203 -5.09 18.28 8.29
N GLY A 204 -5.10 17.51 9.39
CA GLY A 204 -6.32 17.09 10.09
C GLY A 204 -6.84 15.74 9.62
N ASP A 205 -7.67 15.69 8.57
CA ASP A 205 -8.28 14.44 8.09
C ASP A 205 -7.45 13.70 7.04
N TYR A 206 -6.35 14.29 6.58
CA TYR A 206 -5.39 13.71 5.65
C TYR A 206 -3.97 14.21 5.96
N CYS A 207 -2.96 13.62 5.32
CA CYS A 207 -1.58 14.08 5.46
C CYS A 207 -0.76 13.95 4.17
N TRP A 208 0.31 14.71 4.13
CA TRP A 208 1.39 14.61 3.15
C TRP A 208 2.64 14.07 3.82
N GLN A 209 3.33 13.15 3.16
CA GLN A 209 4.54 12.53 3.68
C GLN A 209 5.65 12.56 2.63
N LEU A 210 6.91 12.73 3.04
CA LEU A 210 8.04 12.59 2.14
C LEU A 210 8.16 11.12 1.69
N PHE A 211 8.31 10.89 0.39
CA PHE A 211 8.60 9.54 -0.10
C PHE A 211 10.01 9.11 0.33
N ILE A 212 10.12 7.96 0.99
CA ILE A 212 11.40 7.43 1.47
C ILE A 212 12.00 6.48 0.44
N SER A 213 13.10 6.92 -0.16
CA SER A 213 13.90 6.10 -1.08
C SER A 213 14.88 5.19 -0.34
N PRO A 214 15.17 3.99 -0.86
CA PRO A 214 16.19 3.11 -0.31
C PRO A 214 17.62 3.66 -0.49
N PRO A 215 18.63 3.11 0.23
CA PRO A 215 20.03 3.45 0.01
C PRO A 215 20.47 3.21 -1.44
N ALA A 216 21.16 4.18 -2.04
CA ALA A 216 21.61 4.09 -3.44
C ALA A 216 22.56 2.92 -3.71
N THR A 217 23.38 2.54 -2.73
CA THR A 217 24.38 1.46 -2.84
C THR A 217 23.86 0.12 -2.32
N GLY A 218 22.70 0.10 -1.65
CA GLY A 218 22.20 -1.06 -0.91
C GLY A 218 23.04 -1.44 0.32
N VAL A 219 24.11 -0.68 0.62
CA VAL A 219 25.02 -0.93 1.74
C VAL A 219 24.52 -0.20 2.99
N VAL A 220 24.48 -0.88 4.12
CA VAL A 220 24.08 -0.30 5.41
C VAL A 220 24.98 -0.73 6.56
N ASP A 221 25.18 0.16 7.52
CA ASP A 221 25.77 -0.20 8.82
C ASP A 221 24.73 -1.00 9.62
N VAL A 222 24.83 -2.33 9.54
CA VAL A 222 23.90 -3.25 10.19
C VAL A 222 23.81 -3.02 11.71
N PRO A 223 24.93 -2.91 12.47
CA PRO A 223 24.85 -2.50 13.88
C PRO A 223 24.11 -1.19 14.13
N ALA A 224 24.30 -0.16 13.31
CA ALA A 224 23.55 1.09 13.42
C ALA A 224 22.05 0.89 13.12
N TYR A 225 21.72 0.14 12.07
CA TYR A 225 20.35 -0.22 11.70
C TYR A 225 19.63 -0.95 12.85
N MET A 226 20.28 -1.96 13.46
CA MET A 226 19.68 -2.74 14.54
C MET A 226 19.51 -1.94 15.85
N ARG A 227 20.43 -1.01 16.16
CA ARG A 227 20.24 -0.07 17.28
C ARG A 227 19.07 0.88 17.05
N ALA A 228 18.99 1.44 15.84
CA ALA A 228 17.86 2.27 15.43
C ALA A 228 16.53 1.48 15.48
N ALA A 229 16.54 0.22 15.04
CA ALA A 229 15.39 -0.68 15.16
C ALA A 229 14.98 -0.90 16.62
N GLY A 230 15.91 -1.13 17.54
CA GLY A 230 15.58 -1.29 18.97
C GLY A 230 14.94 -0.03 19.56
N THR A 231 15.42 1.15 19.17
CA THR A 231 14.84 2.45 19.58
C THR A 231 13.42 2.63 19.01
N LEU A 232 13.23 2.33 17.73
CA LEU A 232 11.93 2.38 17.06
C LEU A 232 10.93 1.40 17.68
N LEU A 233 11.38 0.19 18.01
CA LEU A 233 10.55 -0.83 18.66
C LEU A 233 10.07 -0.38 20.03
N ALA A 234 10.95 0.28 20.81
CA ALA A 234 10.58 0.84 22.10
C ALA A 234 9.52 1.93 21.95
N ALA A 235 9.65 2.81 20.95
CA ALA A 235 8.64 3.82 20.65
C ALA A 235 7.28 3.19 20.29
N CYS A 236 7.27 2.22 19.37
CA CYS A 236 6.06 1.49 18.99
C CYS A 236 5.44 0.73 20.17
N HIS A 237 6.25 0.12 21.03
CA HIS A 237 5.77 -0.57 22.23
C HIS A 237 5.14 0.41 23.23
N ILE A 238 5.77 1.55 23.50
CA ILE A 238 5.22 2.60 24.37
C ILE A 238 3.87 3.10 23.87
N LEU A 239 3.73 3.20 22.54
CA LEU A 239 2.52 3.66 21.88
C LEU A 239 1.54 2.52 21.57
N GLY A 240 1.82 1.27 21.95
CA GLY A 240 0.98 0.13 21.57
C GLY A 240 0.67 0.08 20.07
N THR A 241 1.61 0.50 19.21
CA THR A 241 1.45 0.42 17.76
C THR A 241 1.38 -1.04 17.35
N THR A 242 0.46 -1.39 16.45
CA THR A 242 0.29 -2.75 15.91
C THR A 242 0.43 -2.77 14.40
N ASP A 243 0.36 -3.95 13.77
CA ASP A 243 0.22 -4.08 12.31
C ASP A 243 1.36 -3.45 11.48
N LEU A 244 2.57 -3.36 12.03
CA LEU A 244 3.76 -2.94 11.29
C LEU A 244 4.32 -4.13 10.51
N HIS A 245 3.81 -4.36 9.30
CA HIS A 245 4.33 -5.36 8.37
C HIS A 245 5.36 -4.76 7.40
N VAL A 246 5.93 -5.63 6.55
CA VAL A 246 7.04 -5.29 5.63
C VAL A 246 6.74 -4.14 4.67
N ASP A 247 5.46 -3.82 4.46
CA ASP A 247 5.04 -2.73 3.58
C ASP A 247 4.94 -1.39 4.33
N ASN A 248 4.99 -1.38 5.67
CA ASN A 248 4.91 -0.15 6.48
C ASN A 248 6.28 0.36 6.94
N ILE A 249 7.36 -0.42 6.80
CA ILE A 249 8.72 -0.04 7.18
C ILE A 249 9.65 -0.27 5.99
N CYS A 250 10.46 0.73 5.66
CA CYS A 250 11.50 0.61 4.66
C CYS A 250 12.87 0.94 5.26
N CYS A 251 13.95 0.62 4.55
CA CYS A 251 15.25 1.16 4.85
C CYS A 251 15.41 2.50 4.12
N SER A 252 15.60 3.59 4.85
CA SER A 252 15.81 4.91 4.26
C SER A 252 17.18 5.03 3.60
N SER A 253 17.38 6.08 2.79
CA SER A 253 18.66 6.40 2.16
C SER A 253 19.82 6.60 3.15
N ALA A 254 19.52 6.92 4.42
CA ALA A 254 20.48 6.99 5.52
C ALA A 254 20.87 5.61 6.08
N GLY A 255 20.28 4.52 5.59
CA GLY A 255 20.55 3.16 6.05
C GLY A 255 19.90 2.82 7.39
N LEU A 256 18.77 3.45 7.73
CA LEU A 256 18.03 3.23 8.98
C LEU A 256 16.64 2.65 8.71
N PRO A 257 16.05 1.88 9.65
CA PRO A 257 14.64 1.48 9.54
C PRO A 257 13.76 2.72 9.69
N THR A 258 12.79 2.88 8.79
CA THR A 258 11.93 4.05 8.74
C THR A 258 10.49 3.63 8.52
N ILE A 259 9.62 3.94 9.50
CA ILE A 259 8.17 3.77 9.36
C ILE A 259 7.66 4.75 8.31
N ILE A 260 7.01 4.21 7.29
CA ILE A 260 6.27 4.98 6.28
C ILE A 260 4.77 4.92 6.54
N ASP A 261 4.24 3.91 7.25
CA ASP A 261 2.85 3.88 7.69
C ASP A 261 2.72 3.59 9.19
N GLY A 262 2.23 4.57 9.94
CA GLY A 262 1.99 4.50 11.38
C GLY A 262 0.53 4.66 11.76
N GLU A 263 -0.42 4.36 10.86
CA GLU A 263 -1.86 4.62 11.07
C GLU A 263 -2.47 3.87 12.27
N THR A 264 -1.83 2.80 12.71
CA THR A 264 -2.22 1.91 13.82
C THR A 264 -1.50 2.23 15.14
N ALA A 265 -0.94 3.43 15.28
CA ALA A 265 -0.42 3.91 16.57
C ALA A 265 -1.54 4.05 17.62
N LEU A 266 -1.20 3.91 18.91
CA LEU A 266 -2.09 4.05 20.07
C LEU A 266 -3.27 3.07 20.10
N GLN A 267 -3.05 1.80 19.72
CA GLN A 267 -3.99 0.72 20.00
C GLN A 267 -3.85 0.26 21.47
N PHE A 268 -4.09 1.16 22.42
CA PHE A 268 -4.11 0.83 23.85
C PHE A 268 -5.41 0.09 24.21
N ARG A 269 -5.54 -1.16 23.77
CA ARG A 269 -6.52 -2.08 24.34
C ARG A 269 -5.80 -3.30 24.89
N LEU A 270 -5.29 -3.16 26.11
CA LEU A 270 -5.11 -4.33 26.97
C LEU A 270 -6.51 -4.84 27.35
N PRO A 271 -6.88 -6.10 27.03
CA PRO A 271 -8.02 -6.73 27.67
C PRO A 271 -7.83 -6.64 29.19
N ALA A 272 -8.89 -6.32 29.94
CA ALA A 272 -8.81 -6.24 31.39
C ALA A 272 -8.23 -7.55 31.97
N GLY A 273 -7.09 -7.46 32.67
CA GLY A 273 -6.45 -8.60 33.34
C GLY A 273 -5.12 -9.11 32.75
N LEU A 274 -4.57 -8.50 31.69
CA LEU A 274 -3.22 -8.83 31.21
C LEU A 274 -2.15 -7.98 31.94
N ASN A 275 -1.16 -8.65 32.56
CA ASN A 275 0.07 -8.01 33.01
C ASN A 275 1.02 -7.86 31.81
N LEU A 276 1.56 -6.65 31.61
CA LEU A 276 2.54 -6.33 30.56
C LEU A 276 3.80 -7.21 30.75
N ASP A 277 3.95 -8.20 29.90
CA ASP A 277 5.16 -9.02 29.77
C ASP A 277 5.49 -9.17 28.27
N ALA A 278 6.69 -9.65 27.94
CA ALA A 278 7.33 -9.62 26.59
C ALA A 278 6.47 -10.01 25.36
N THR A 279 5.29 -10.60 25.53
CA THR A 279 4.28 -10.85 24.50
C THR A 279 3.72 -9.59 23.81
N ASP A 280 3.77 -8.42 24.46
CA ASP A 280 3.24 -7.17 23.87
C ASP A 280 4.13 -6.57 22.77
N VAL A 281 5.43 -6.85 22.78
CA VAL A 281 6.36 -6.30 21.76
C VAL A 281 6.13 -6.97 20.40
N LEU A 282 5.73 -8.25 20.39
CA LEU A 282 5.40 -8.99 19.17
C LEU A 282 4.11 -8.47 18.51
N ALA A 283 3.17 -7.92 19.29
CA ALA A 283 1.93 -7.35 18.77
C ALA A 283 2.16 -6.16 17.81
N SER A 284 3.35 -5.55 17.87
CA SER A 284 3.74 -4.50 16.93
C SER A 284 3.77 -4.95 15.47
N GLY A 285 4.00 -6.24 15.20
CA GLY A 285 4.29 -6.74 13.86
C GLY A 285 5.73 -6.47 13.40
N MET A 286 6.48 -5.62 14.09
CA MET A 286 7.81 -5.20 13.65
C MET A 286 8.87 -6.30 13.74
N LEU A 287 8.68 -7.28 14.63
CA LEU A 287 9.58 -8.41 14.85
C LEU A 287 9.18 -9.65 14.02
N PRO A 288 10.14 -10.55 13.71
CA PRO A 288 9.89 -11.80 13.01
C PRO A 288 8.71 -12.60 13.57
N THR A 289 7.60 -12.63 12.83
CA THR A 289 6.42 -13.45 13.14
C THR A 289 5.98 -14.20 11.89
N VAL A 290 5.71 -15.50 12.03
CA VAL A 290 5.28 -16.37 10.93
C VAL A 290 3.79 -16.66 11.07
N LEU A 291 3.00 -16.24 10.08
CA LEU A 291 1.62 -16.71 9.95
C LEU A 291 1.60 -17.90 8.99
N SER A 292 1.35 -19.10 9.52
CA SER A 292 1.20 -20.32 8.73
C SER A 292 -0.27 -20.75 8.72
N ARG A 293 -0.90 -20.72 7.54
CA ARG A 293 -2.19 -21.38 7.26
C ARG A 293 -1.99 -22.37 6.11
N SER A 294 -2.88 -23.36 6.00
CA SER A 294 -2.77 -24.48 5.04
C SER A 294 -2.57 -24.10 3.57
N GLU A 295 -2.90 -22.86 3.18
CA GLU A 295 -2.76 -22.34 1.80
C GLU A 295 -2.00 -21.02 1.71
N PHE A 296 -1.53 -20.47 2.83
CA PHE A 296 -0.94 -19.14 2.89
C PHE A 296 0.20 -19.11 3.90
N TRP A 297 1.37 -18.73 3.41
CA TRP A 297 2.56 -18.49 4.22
C TRP A 297 3.07 -17.10 3.85
N ARG A 298 3.06 -16.20 4.84
CA ARG A 298 3.58 -14.83 4.67
C ARG A 298 4.27 -14.37 5.94
N HIS A 299 5.40 -13.73 5.74
CA HIS A 299 6.15 -13.05 6.79
C HIS A 299 5.51 -11.70 7.05
N PHE A 300 5.19 -11.43 8.32
CA PHE A 300 4.55 -10.19 8.73
C PHE A 300 5.51 -9.26 9.49
N SER A 301 6.84 -9.48 9.41
CA SER A 301 7.81 -8.62 10.09
C SER A 301 8.00 -7.29 9.37
N GLY A 302 7.73 -6.18 10.06
CA GLY A 302 8.07 -4.84 9.58
C GLY A 302 9.56 -4.66 9.30
N LEU A 303 10.46 -5.18 10.15
CA LEU A 303 11.91 -5.04 9.90
C LEU A 303 12.43 -5.87 8.74
N ASN A 304 11.62 -6.80 8.24
CA ASN A 304 11.98 -7.69 7.16
C ASN A 304 13.30 -8.44 7.38
N PHE A 305 13.65 -8.77 8.63
CA PHE A 305 14.93 -9.39 8.99
C PHE A 305 14.80 -10.93 9.10
N PHE A 306 15.24 -11.66 8.07
CA PHE A 306 15.11 -13.12 7.96
C PHE A 306 16.32 -13.82 7.29
N PRO A 307 17.47 -13.96 7.97
CA PRO A 307 18.71 -14.45 7.35
C PRO A 307 18.69 -15.93 6.89
N HIS A 308 17.68 -16.72 7.24
CA HIS A 308 17.63 -18.16 6.93
C HIS A 308 16.33 -18.64 6.26
N GLU A 309 15.55 -17.71 5.71
CA GLU A 309 14.25 -17.99 5.11
C GLU A 309 14.35 -18.85 3.84
N LYS A 310 13.62 -19.96 3.78
CA LYS A 310 13.39 -20.69 2.52
C LYS A 310 12.16 -20.12 1.83
N THR A 311 12.18 -20.03 0.50
CA THR A 311 10.96 -19.72 -0.25
C THR A 311 9.94 -20.82 -0.03
N ALA A 312 8.70 -20.44 0.24
CA ALA A 312 7.58 -21.37 0.34
C ALA A 312 6.79 -21.39 -0.97
N THR A 313 6.39 -22.59 -1.39
CA THR A 313 5.40 -22.75 -2.46
C THR A 313 4.06 -22.23 -1.93
N CYS A 314 3.59 -21.14 -2.49
CA CYS A 314 2.29 -20.56 -2.21
C CYS A 314 1.34 -20.86 -3.35
N VAL A 315 0.04 -20.70 -3.09
CA VAL A 315 -0.99 -20.91 -4.09
C VAL A 315 -1.82 -19.66 -4.22
N LYS A 316 -2.05 -19.22 -5.45
CA LYS A 316 -3.01 -18.18 -5.79
C LYS A 316 -3.92 -18.66 -6.91
N HIS A 317 -5.01 -17.96 -7.15
CA HIS A 317 -5.70 -18.11 -8.42
C HIS A 317 -5.13 -17.12 -9.43
N ALA A 318 -4.96 -17.56 -10.67
CA ALA A 318 -4.49 -16.72 -11.76
C ALA A 318 -5.16 -17.14 -13.05
N VAL A 319 -5.12 -16.25 -14.05
CA VAL A 319 -5.53 -16.63 -15.40
C VAL A 319 -4.49 -17.54 -16.04
N THR A 320 -4.98 -18.60 -16.67
CA THR A 320 -4.22 -19.49 -17.55
C THR A 320 -4.75 -19.36 -18.97
N ASP A 321 -3.93 -19.75 -19.96
CA ASP A 321 -4.33 -19.79 -21.36
C ASP A 321 -4.86 -18.43 -21.87
N SER A 322 -4.23 -17.35 -21.35
CA SER A 322 -4.56 -15.96 -21.66
C SER A 322 -4.58 -15.72 -23.16
N GLY A 323 -5.64 -15.07 -23.65
CA GLY A 323 -5.81 -14.76 -25.07
C GLY A 323 -6.25 -15.93 -25.95
N THR A 324 -6.65 -17.06 -25.37
CA THR A 324 -7.06 -18.26 -26.13
C THR A 324 -8.52 -18.63 -25.87
N ASP A 325 -9.04 -19.55 -26.67
CA ASP A 325 -10.38 -20.09 -26.53
C ASP A 325 -10.54 -20.91 -25.25
N ALA A 326 -9.45 -21.27 -24.57
CA ALA A 326 -9.41 -22.01 -23.31
C ALA A 326 -9.05 -21.14 -22.09
N VAL A 327 -9.07 -19.81 -22.21
CA VAL A 327 -8.74 -18.89 -21.10
C VAL A 327 -9.51 -19.26 -19.83
N ALA A 328 -8.81 -19.48 -18.71
CA ALA A 328 -9.44 -19.97 -17.48
C ALA A 328 -8.88 -19.27 -16.24
N PHE A 329 -9.60 -19.34 -15.11
CA PHE A 329 -9.14 -18.82 -13.82
C PHE A 329 -8.87 -19.98 -12.86
N LEU A 330 -7.62 -20.45 -12.83
CA LEU A 330 -7.22 -21.68 -12.16
C LEU A 330 -6.32 -21.42 -10.95
N ARG A 331 -6.29 -22.40 -10.06
CA ARG A 331 -5.36 -22.46 -8.93
C ARG A 331 -3.95 -22.73 -9.46
N VAL A 332 -3.03 -21.79 -9.26
CA VAL A 332 -1.62 -21.91 -9.67
C VAL A 332 -0.68 -21.85 -8.47
N SER A 333 0.39 -22.63 -8.54
CA SER A 333 1.47 -22.59 -7.56
C SER A 333 2.52 -21.57 -7.98
N TYR A 334 3.02 -20.79 -7.03
CA TYR A 334 4.12 -19.86 -7.24
C TYR A 334 5.09 -19.90 -6.06
N GLN A 335 6.34 -19.52 -6.29
CA GLN A 335 7.28 -19.25 -5.21
C GLN A 335 7.02 -17.82 -4.74
N HIS A 336 6.62 -17.64 -3.48
CA HIS A 336 6.50 -16.29 -2.95
C HIS A 336 7.90 -15.65 -2.97
N PRO A 337 8.08 -14.48 -3.62
CA PRO A 337 9.38 -13.83 -3.64
C PRO A 337 9.81 -13.52 -2.21
N ARG A 338 11.11 -13.62 -1.93
CA ARG A 338 11.62 -13.09 -0.67
C ARG A 338 11.38 -11.58 -0.67
N PRO A 339 10.78 -11.04 0.38
CA PRO A 339 10.67 -9.58 0.49
C PRO A 339 12.06 -8.96 0.44
N PRO A 340 12.21 -7.74 -0.12
CA PRO A 340 13.52 -7.11 -0.30
C PRO A 340 14.13 -6.77 1.07
N ILE A 341 15.04 -7.61 1.54
CA ILE A 341 15.87 -7.33 2.72
C ILE A 341 17.08 -6.54 2.22
N VAL A 342 17.53 -5.54 2.99
CA VAL A 342 18.82 -4.90 2.73
C VAL A 342 19.91 -5.98 2.68
N ALA A 343 20.69 -6.03 1.61
CA ALA A 343 21.60 -7.15 1.34
C ALA A 343 22.54 -7.45 2.53
N ASP A 344 23.04 -6.42 3.20
CA ASP A 344 23.96 -6.58 4.33
C ASP A 344 23.28 -7.18 5.57
N LEU A 345 21.98 -6.95 5.77
CA LEU A 345 21.22 -7.60 6.85
C LEU A 345 21.14 -9.12 6.67
N GLN A 346 21.35 -9.64 5.46
CA GLN A 346 21.41 -11.09 5.21
C GLN A 346 22.75 -11.71 5.65
N ASN A 347 23.79 -10.90 5.82
CA ASN A 347 25.16 -11.36 6.05
C ASN A 347 25.57 -11.36 7.54
N ILE A 348 24.78 -10.76 8.43
CA ILE A 348 25.03 -10.77 9.87
C ILE A 348 24.48 -12.05 10.51
N ASP A 349 25.14 -12.54 11.58
CA ASP A 349 24.57 -13.56 12.44
C ASP A 349 23.24 -13.04 13.07
N PRO A 350 22.09 -13.70 12.85
CA PRO A 350 20.82 -13.32 13.46
C PRO A 350 20.87 -13.14 14.98
N ALA A 351 21.64 -13.97 15.69
CA ALA A 351 21.74 -13.86 17.15
C ALA A 351 22.45 -12.55 17.55
N GLN A 352 23.52 -12.21 16.83
CA GLN A 352 24.24 -10.95 17.02
C GLN A 352 23.34 -9.74 16.72
N ALA A 353 22.65 -9.77 15.57
CA ALA A 353 21.76 -8.69 15.16
C ALA A 353 20.63 -8.45 16.18
N MET A 354 19.98 -9.53 16.62
CA MET A 354 18.90 -9.46 17.61
C MET A 354 19.41 -9.01 18.98
N GLY A 355 20.62 -9.42 19.38
CA GLY A 355 21.26 -8.95 20.61
C GLY A 355 21.43 -7.42 20.64
N ILE A 356 21.87 -6.83 19.52
CA ILE A 356 22.02 -5.36 19.37
C ILE A 356 20.65 -4.66 19.50
N LEU A 357 19.63 -5.21 18.84
CA LEU A 357 18.27 -4.67 18.91
C LEU A 357 17.71 -4.73 20.33
N ILE A 358 17.83 -5.87 21.00
CA ILE A 358 17.32 -6.07 22.37
C ILE A 358 18.02 -5.12 23.34
N GLU A 359 19.35 -4.99 23.26
CA GLU A 359 20.10 -4.07 24.11
C GLU A 359 19.62 -2.61 23.94
N SER A 360 19.43 -2.18 22.69
CA SER A 360 18.96 -0.83 22.39
C SER A 360 17.50 -0.62 22.82
N PHE A 361 16.63 -1.62 22.64
CA PHE A 361 15.24 -1.60 23.11
C PHE A 361 15.17 -1.45 24.62
N GLU A 362 15.90 -2.28 25.38
CA GLU A 362 15.88 -2.22 26.85
C GLU A 362 16.41 -0.90 27.38
N LYS A 363 17.48 -0.36 26.77
CA LYS A 363 18.00 0.96 27.11
C LYS A 363 16.93 2.05 26.89
N ALA A 364 16.27 2.04 25.75
CA ALA A 364 15.21 3.00 25.43
C ALA A 364 13.99 2.85 26.36
N ARG A 365 13.60 1.62 26.69
CA ARG A 365 12.50 1.32 27.62
C ARG A 365 12.77 1.85 29.02
N VAL A 366 13.99 1.66 29.53
CA VAL A 366 14.40 2.21 30.84
C VAL A 366 14.40 3.74 30.81
N GLN A 367 14.94 4.36 29.74
CA GLN A 367 14.91 5.81 29.58
C GLN A 367 13.47 6.35 29.56
N ALA A 368 12.54 5.69 28.87
CA ALA A 368 11.14 6.07 28.83
C ALA A 368 10.47 6.00 30.21
N ALA A 369 10.70 4.91 30.96
CA ALA A 369 10.13 4.72 32.29
C ALA A 369 10.55 5.80 33.31
N LEU A 370 11.71 6.43 33.09
CA LEU A 370 12.24 7.50 33.93
C LEU A 370 11.87 8.91 33.44
N SER A 371 11.12 9.04 32.33
CA SER A 371 10.80 10.32 31.71
C SER A 371 9.38 10.80 32.06
N PRO A 372 9.20 11.70 33.04
CA PRO A 372 7.88 12.25 33.36
C PRO A 372 7.29 13.07 32.22
N THR A 373 8.14 13.73 31.41
CA THR A 373 7.74 14.49 30.22
C THR A 373 7.12 13.58 29.17
N LEU A 374 7.75 12.44 28.87
CA LEU A 374 7.21 11.47 27.92
C LEU A 374 5.90 10.88 28.44
N ALA A 375 5.82 10.54 29.73
CA ALA A 375 4.60 10.01 30.33
C ALA A 375 3.43 11.02 30.29
N ALA A 376 3.70 12.31 30.50
CA ALA A 376 2.68 13.35 30.35
C ALA A 376 2.19 13.47 28.90
N TYR A 377 3.13 13.45 27.96
CA TYR A 377 2.80 13.54 26.55
C TYR A 377 1.97 12.36 26.03
N VAL A 378 2.32 11.12 26.40
CA VAL A 378 1.53 9.94 26.02
C VAL A 378 0.08 10.06 26.53
N ARG A 379 -0.11 10.50 27.78
CA ARG A 379 -1.45 10.76 28.33
C ARG A 379 -2.22 11.85 27.59
N ASP A 380 -1.54 12.89 27.12
CA ASP A 380 -2.19 13.95 26.35
C ASP A 380 -2.58 13.47 24.95
N MET A 381 -1.74 12.67 24.29
CA MET A 381 -2.07 12.03 23.02
C MET A 381 -3.28 11.10 23.13
N GLU A 382 -3.34 10.27 24.17
CA GLU A 382 -4.48 9.39 24.45
C GLU A 382 -5.81 10.15 24.57
N ARG A 383 -5.77 11.41 25.05
CA ARG A 383 -6.97 12.24 25.23
C ARG A 383 -7.43 12.93 23.96
N VAL A 384 -6.48 13.35 23.12
CA VAL A 384 -6.74 14.24 21.99
C VAL A 384 -6.95 13.47 20.69
N LEU A 385 -6.28 12.34 20.52
CA LEU A 385 -6.23 11.65 19.24
C LEU A 385 -7.34 10.61 19.13
N ARG A 386 -8.13 10.70 18.06
CA ARG A 386 -9.17 9.73 17.69
C ARG A 386 -8.56 8.74 16.70
N TRP A 387 -8.27 7.53 17.16
CA TRP A 387 -7.59 6.52 16.35
C TRP A 387 -8.56 5.63 15.58
N ARG A 388 -8.09 5.14 14.43
CA ARG A 388 -8.76 4.09 13.66
C ARG A 388 -8.75 2.83 14.52
N GLN A 389 -9.90 2.30 14.89
CA GLN A 389 -9.98 0.96 15.48
C GLN A 389 -9.96 -0.03 14.34
N VAL A 390 -8.93 -0.88 14.29
CA VAL A 390 -8.82 -1.97 13.30
C VAL A 390 -9.66 -3.15 13.77
#